data_AF-A0A838I9M6-F1
#
_entry.id   AF-A0A838I9M6-F1
#
_cell.length_a   1.000
_cell.length_b   1.000
_cell.length_c   1.000
_cell.angle_alpha   90.00
_cell.angle_beta   90.00
_cell.angle_gamma   90.00
#
_symmetry.space_group_name_H-M   'P 1'
#
loop_
_entity.id
_entity.type
_entity.pdbx_description
1 polymer ?
#
loop_
_entity_poly.entity_id
_entity_poly.type
_entity_poly.pdbx_seq_one_letter_code
_entity_poly.pdbx_strand_id
1 'polypeptide(L)'
;MKQPHDPSLQGYGRHLWDVETEPTAEHPITDATHELGAARLENDERFWRTAIATWQTLLQAKPRHPETLRYLKSCQTKLAQVLVLLGRHEEAAKQNQAALATGRLLHSATRKTGSGSKKATTILVCLALLTALAVVLLFNKVSRQRAQTRGAQQGDALESRQEVLFSERQHVRAGTTAADGTTSPSGHITLD
;
A
#
# COMPACT_ATOMS: atom_id res chain seq x y z
N MET A 1 -33.00 -21.29 35.49
CA MET A 1 -31.96 -21.51 34.46
C MET A 1 -32.32 -20.73 33.20
N LYS A 2 -31.61 -19.63 32.94
CA LYS A 2 -31.52 -18.92 31.65
C LYS A 2 -30.26 -18.06 31.72
N GLN A 3 -29.30 -18.31 30.82
CA GLN A 3 -28.06 -17.53 30.71
C GLN A 3 -28.37 -16.09 30.22
N PRO A 4 -27.55 -15.08 30.60
CA PRO A 4 -27.66 -13.75 30.04
C PRO A 4 -27.02 -13.69 28.65
N HIS A 5 -27.79 -13.17 27.69
CA HIS A 5 -27.34 -12.80 26.36
C HIS A 5 -26.69 -11.41 26.47
N ASP A 6 -25.44 -11.28 26.03
CA ASP A 6 -24.70 -10.02 25.91
C ASP A 6 -24.81 -9.49 24.48
N PRO A 7 -25.37 -8.28 24.27
CA PRO A 7 -25.12 -7.53 23.06
C PRO A 7 -24.96 -6.04 23.37
N SER A 8 -23.74 -5.54 23.61
CA SER A 8 -23.36 -4.18 23.18
C SER A 8 -21.87 -3.85 23.40
N LEU A 9 -21.00 -4.70 22.82
CA LEU A 9 -19.72 -4.24 22.27
C LEU A 9 -19.95 -3.45 20.97
N GLN A 10 -20.69 -2.35 21.04
CA GLN A 10 -20.84 -1.37 19.96
C GLN A 10 -21.01 0.01 20.60
N GLY A 11 -19.93 0.80 20.67
CA GLY A 11 -20.08 2.23 20.97
C GLY A 11 -18.95 2.98 21.68
N TYR A 12 -17.82 2.38 22.03
CA TYR A 12 -16.70 3.16 22.62
C TYR A 12 -15.75 3.70 21.55
N GLY A 13 -16.26 4.65 20.77
CA GLY A 13 -15.48 5.55 19.93
C GLY A 13 -16.11 6.93 19.96
N ARG A 14 -15.32 7.96 20.31
CA ARG A 14 -15.68 9.39 20.44
C ARG A 14 -16.40 9.67 21.78
N HIS A 15 -15.94 10.49 22.73
CA HIS A 15 -15.40 11.86 22.65
C HIS A 15 -14.35 12.09 23.75
N LEU A 16 -13.15 12.59 23.39
CA LEU A 16 -12.04 12.91 24.32
C LEU A 16 -11.82 14.43 24.48
N TRP A 17 -12.73 15.30 24.05
CA TRP A 17 -12.40 16.75 24.00
C TRP A 17 -13.49 17.74 24.44
N ASP A 18 -14.61 17.31 25.01
CA ASP A 18 -15.65 18.26 25.44
C ASP A 18 -16.17 17.93 26.83
N VAL A 19 -15.40 18.25 27.88
CA VAL A 19 -15.95 18.62 29.20
C VAL A 19 -15.00 19.64 29.85
N GLU A 20 -15.18 20.91 29.51
CA GLU A 20 -14.94 22.00 30.45
C GLU A 20 -15.97 21.86 31.58
N THR A 21 -15.58 21.35 32.73
CA THR A 21 -16.31 21.54 33.99
C THR A 21 -15.33 21.91 35.09
N GLU A 22 -15.70 23.02 35.74
CA GLU A 22 -15.16 23.74 36.88
C GLU A 22 -14.32 22.98 37.93
N PRO A 23 -13.42 23.70 38.64
CA PRO A 23 -12.52 23.11 39.63
C PRO A 23 -13.27 22.90 40.94
N THR A 24 -13.86 21.73 41.14
CA THR A 24 -14.37 21.34 42.45
C THR A 24 -13.90 19.95 42.84
N ALA A 25 -13.27 19.92 44.02
CA ALA A 25 -12.84 18.75 44.78
C ALA A 25 -11.64 17.96 44.22
N GLU A 26 -10.53 18.09 44.95
CA GLU A 26 -9.35 17.24 44.93
C GLU A 26 -9.76 15.77 44.76
N HIS A 27 -9.52 15.23 43.56
CA HIS A 27 -9.83 13.84 43.23
C HIS A 27 -8.64 12.95 43.65
N PRO A 28 -8.81 11.99 44.58
CA PRO A 28 -7.77 11.02 44.95
C PRO A 28 -7.43 9.99 43.85
N ILE A 29 -7.91 10.22 42.62
CA ILE A 29 -7.68 9.35 41.46
C ILE A 29 -6.30 9.61 40.83
N THR A 30 -5.73 10.81 41.01
CA THR A 30 -4.41 11.16 40.46
C THR A 30 -3.28 10.39 41.13
N ASP A 31 -3.36 10.15 42.44
CA ASP A 31 -2.27 9.51 43.18
C ASP A 31 -2.21 8.01 42.89
N ALA A 32 -3.37 7.33 42.87
CA ALA A 32 -3.44 5.91 42.53
C ALA A 32 -3.04 5.62 41.08
N THR A 33 -3.38 6.50 40.14
CA THR A 33 -2.97 6.34 38.73
C THR A 33 -1.48 6.64 38.53
N HIS A 34 -0.93 7.58 39.30
CA HIS A 34 0.50 7.87 39.33
C HIS A 34 1.31 6.72 39.96
N GLU A 35 0.84 6.14 41.06
CA GLU A 35 1.43 4.97 41.72
C GLU A 35 1.39 3.71 40.84
N LEU A 36 0.26 3.45 40.17
CA LEU A 36 0.15 2.36 39.18
C LEU A 36 1.09 2.57 37.99
N GLY A 37 1.28 3.82 37.57
CA GLY A 37 2.26 4.19 36.54
C GLY A 37 3.70 3.90 36.99
N ALA A 38 4.06 4.30 38.21
CA ALA A 38 5.39 4.06 38.78
C ALA A 38 5.69 2.56 38.95
N ALA A 39 4.76 1.80 39.53
CA ALA A 39 4.92 0.35 39.71
C ALA A 39 5.11 -0.38 38.38
N ARG A 40 4.43 0.06 37.32
CA ARG A 40 4.61 -0.49 35.97
C ARG A 40 5.99 -0.18 35.40
N LEU A 41 6.46 1.05 35.56
CA LEU A 41 7.81 1.44 35.10
C LEU A 41 8.90 0.67 35.84
N GLU A 42 8.75 0.43 37.14
CA GLU A 42 9.68 -0.41 37.91
C GLU A 42 9.69 -1.86 37.43
N ASN A 43 8.52 -2.43 37.11
CA ASN A 43 8.43 -3.77 36.54
C ASN A 43 9.10 -3.85 35.16
N ASP A 44 8.87 -2.84 34.30
CA ASP A 44 9.52 -2.74 33.00
C ASP A 44 11.05 -2.61 33.15
N GLU A 45 11.54 -1.84 34.12
CA GLU A 45 12.97 -1.73 34.42
C GLU A 45 13.57 -3.12 34.74
N ARG A 46 12.95 -3.87 35.66
CA ARG A 46 13.40 -5.22 36.04
C ARG A 46 13.42 -6.15 34.83
N PHE A 47 12.37 -6.11 34.01
CA PHE A 47 12.29 -6.89 32.78
C PHE A 47 13.44 -6.58 31.83
N TRP A 48 13.69 -5.30 31.53
CA TRP A 48 14.75 -4.91 30.59
C TRP A 48 16.16 -5.19 31.13
N ARG A 49 16.40 -5.02 32.44
CA ARG A 49 17.68 -5.40 33.06
C ARG A 49 17.95 -6.90 32.92
N THR A 50 16.92 -7.73 33.15
CA THR A 50 17.01 -9.18 33.02
C THR A 50 17.29 -9.57 31.56
N ALA A 51 16.57 -8.98 30.61
CA ALA A 51 16.79 -9.22 29.18
C ALA A 51 18.21 -8.84 28.74
N ILE A 52 18.73 -7.70 29.21
CA ILE A 52 20.12 -7.29 28.93
C ILE A 52 21.11 -8.33 29.44
N ALA A 53 20.94 -8.81 30.67
CA ALA A 53 21.80 -9.85 31.22
C ALA A 53 21.77 -11.14 30.38
N THR A 54 20.58 -11.59 29.96
CA THR A 54 20.42 -12.77 29.08
C THR A 54 21.10 -12.58 27.73
N TRP A 55 20.98 -11.41 27.11
CA TRP A 55 21.63 -11.16 25.82
C TRP A 55 23.15 -10.99 25.95
N GLN A 56 23.63 -10.48 27.08
CA GLN A 56 25.06 -10.42 27.39
C GLN A 56 25.66 -11.81 27.58
N THR A 57 24.98 -12.71 28.31
CA THR A 57 25.45 -14.10 28.45
C THR A 57 25.45 -14.83 27.10
N LEU A 58 24.43 -14.62 26.28
CA LEU A 58 24.41 -15.17 24.93
C LEU A 58 25.55 -14.62 24.05
N LEU A 59 25.93 -13.36 24.23
CA LEU A 59 27.04 -12.74 23.51
C LEU A 59 28.39 -13.34 23.93
N GLN A 60 28.54 -13.79 25.18
CA GLN A 60 29.73 -14.55 25.62
C GLN A 60 29.82 -15.90 24.93
N ALA A 61 28.69 -16.61 24.79
CA ALA A 61 28.64 -17.90 24.10
C ALA A 61 28.81 -17.77 22.58
N LYS A 62 28.31 -16.69 21.97
CA LYS A 62 28.40 -16.40 20.53
C LYS A 62 28.87 -14.96 20.27
N PRO A 63 30.20 -14.72 20.34
CA PRO A 63 30.74 -13.39 20.15
C PRO A 63 30.37 -12.81 18.78
N ARG A 64 29.94 -11.55 18.77
CA ARG A 64 29.65 -10.76 17.56
C ARG A 64 28.54 -11.32 16.65
N HIS A 65 27.63 -12.14 17.19
CA HIS A 65 26.45 -12.56 16.43
C HIS A 65 25.52 -11.34 16.16
N PRO A 66 25.23 -10.99 14.89
CA PRO A 66 24.51 -9.76 14.55
C PRO A 66 23.12 -9.65 15.18
N GLU A 67 22.36 -10.74 15.24
CA GLU A 67 21.02 -10.74 15.85
C GLU A 67 21.10 -10.45 17.35
N THR A 68 22.05 -11.08 18.04
CA THR A 68 22.27 -10.92 19.48
C THR A 68 22.63 -9.48 19.82
N LEU A 69 23.51 -8.87 19.01
CA LEU A 69 23.86 -7.46 19.15
C LEU A 69 22.68 -6.52 18.87
N ARG A 70 21.80 -6.87 17.91
CA ARG A 70 20.59 -6.08 17.62
C ARG A 70 19.61 -6.10 18.79
N TYR A 71 19.32 -7.28 19.35
CA TYR A 71 18.43 -7.40 20.50
C TYR A 71 19.01 -6.72 21.74
N LEU A 72 20.31 -6.91 22.02
CA LEU A 72 20.98 -6.23 23.12
C LEU A 72 20.87 -4.70 23.03
N LYS A 73 21.15 -4.13 21.85
CA LYS A 73 21.01 -2.68 21.61
C LYS A 73 19.57 -2.22 21.85
N SER A 74 18.58 -2.99 21.38
CA SER A 74 17.17 -2.67 21.55
C SER A 74 16.78 -2.65 23.04
N CYS A 75 17.17 -3.67 23.80
CA CYS A 75 16.90 -3.75 25.23
C CYS A 75 17.57 -2.60 26.01
N GLN A 76 18.82 -2.25 25.68
CA GLN A 76 19.51 -1.10 26.28
C GLN A 76 18.79 0.23 26.01
N THR A 77 18.27 0.41 24.80
CA THR A 77 17.49 1.61 24.43
C THR A 77 16.17 1.68 25.19
N LYS A 78 15.48 0.54 25.34
CA LYS A 78 14.23 0.44 26.09
C LYS A 78 14.42 0.69 27.59
N LEU A 79 15.49 0.14 28.18
CA LEU A 79 15.86 0.44 29.56
C LEU A 79 16.16 1.94 29.74
N ALA A 80 16.89 2.57 28.80
CA ALA A 80 17.15 4.01 28.87
C ALA A 80 15.85 4.84 28.83
N GLN A 81 14.88 4.46 28.00
CA GLN A 81 13.56 5.12 27.95
C GLN A 81 12.82 5.01 29.30
N VAL A 82 12.77 3.81 29.89
CA VAL A 82 12.14 3.59 31.20
C VAL A 82 12.83 4.41 32.29
N LEU A 83 14.16 4.45 32.29
CA LEU A 83 14.93 5.24 33.26
C LEU A 83 14.69 6.74 33.12
N VAL A 84 14.46 7.26 31.91
CA VAL A 84 14.05 8.67 31.71
C VAL A 84 12.69 8.93 32.33
N LEU A 85 11.72 8.02 32.13
CA LEU A 85 10.38 8.15 32.71
C LEU A 85 10.38 8.05 34.24
N LEU A 86 11.35 7.35 34.82
CA LEU A 86 11.60 7.29 36.26
C LEU A 86 12.48 8.47 36.79
N GLY A 87 12.85 9.44 35.94
CA GLY A 87 13.69 10.58 36.32
C GLY A 87 15.19 10.27 36.53
N ARG A 88 15.62 9.04 36.25
CA ARG A 88 17.02 8.56 36.42
C ARG A 88 17.87 8.85 35.19
N HIS A 89 18.04 10.13 34.87
CA HIS A 89 18.68 10.58 33.63
C HIS A 89 20.15 10.14 33.47
N GLU A 90 20.93 10.10 34.56
CA GLU A 90 22.34 9.66 34.49
C GLU A 90 22.46 8.18 34.10
N GLU A 91 21.62 7.32 34.65
CA GLU A 91 21.60 5.91 34.31
C GLU A 91 21.10 5.69 32.88
N ALA A 92 20.09 6.46 32.46
CA ALA A 92 19.63 6.44 31.08
C ALA A 92 20.76 6.82 30.11
N ALA A 93 21.58 7.83 30.45
CA ALA A 93 22.73 8.23 29.64
C ALA A 93 23.76 7.10 29.52
N LYS A 94 24.07 6.40 30.63
CA LYS A 94 24.96 5.22 30.62
C LYS A 94 24.41 4.12 29.71
N GLN A 95 23.10 3.83 29.78
CA GLN A 95 22.48 2.83 28.91
C GLN A 95 22.48 3.23 27.44
N ASN A 96 22.27 4.51 27.13
CA ASN A 96 22.39 5.02 25.77
C ASN A 96 23.82 4.91 25.23
N GLN A 97 24.84 5.22 26.04
CA GLN A 97 26.24 5.02 25.64
C GLN A 97 26.54 3.54 25.37
N ALA A 98 26.03 2.63 26.20
CA ALA A 98 26.15 1.19 25.98
C ALA A 98 25.46 0.76 24.66
N ALA A 99 24.25 1.27 24.38
CA ALA A 99 23.54 1.01 23.13
C ALA A 99 24.31 1.50 21.90
N LEU A 100 24.98 2.65 21.99
CA LEU A 100 25.85 3.16 20.92
C LEU A 100 27.07 2.25 20.71
N ALA A 101 27.72 1.80 21.77
CA ALA A 101 28.84 0.86 21.68
C ALA A 101 28.40 -0.46 21.03
N THR A 102 27.28 -1.03 21.47
CA THR A 102 26.67 -2.23 20.85
C THR A 102 26.32 -1.99 19.39
N GLY A 103 25.80 -0.82 19.03
CA GLY A 103 25.51 -0.43 17.66
C GLY A 103 26.75 -0.37 16.76
N ARG A 104 27.88 0.13 17.28
CA ARG A 104 29.16 0.12 16.55
C ARG A 104 29.65 -1.31 16.32
N LEU A 105 29.53 -2.18 17.33
CA LEU A 105 29.86 -3.61 17.18
C LEU A 105 28.97 -4.29 16.14
N LEU A 106 27.66 -4.04 16.19
CA LEU A 106 26.70 -4.56 15.20
C LEU A 106 27.09 -4.14 13.79
N HIS A 107 27.39 -2.86 13.58
CA HIS A 107 27.80 -2.34 12.29
C HIS A 107 29.13 -2.96 11.81
N SER A 108 30.07 -3.22 12.71
CA SER A 108 31.31 -3.92 12.37
C SER A 108 31.06 -5.39 11.97
N ALA A 109 30.13 -6.08 12.65
CA ALA A 109 29.79 -7.47 12.40
C ALA A 109 29.05 -7.64 11.07
N THR A 110 28.11 -6.74 10.75
CA THR A 110 27.36 -6.77 9.49
C THR A 110 28.17 -6.31 8.29
N ARG A 111 29.16 -5.41 8.47
CA ARG A 111 30.10 -5.08 7.38
C ARG A 111 30.96 -6.28 6.97
N LYS A 112 31.39 -7.10 7.94
CA LYS A 112 32.18 -8.30 7.65
C LYS A 112 31.37 -9.34 6.85
N THR A 113 30.06 -9.43 7.07
CA THR A 113 29.17 -10.30 6.28
C THR A 113 28.69 -9.67 4.97
N GLY A 114 28.63 -8.33 4.89
CA GLY A 114 28.14 -7.57 3.75
C GLY A 114 29.14 -7.34 2.60
N SER A 115 30.40 -7.78 2.72
CA SER A 115 31.39 -7.62 1.64
C SER A 115 31.07 -8.40 0.36
N GLY A 116 30.14 -9.37 0.41
CA GLY A 116 29.56 -10.03 -0.78
C GLY A 116 28.26 -9.41 -1.30
N SER A 117 27.62 -8.50 -0.54
CA SER A 117 26.24 -8.05 -0.79
C SER A 117 26.12 -6.93 -1.82
N LYS A 118 27.12 -6.05 -1.97
CA LYS A 118 27.04 -4.95 -2.96
C LYS A 118 26.93 -5.44 -4.41
N LYS A 119 27.60 -6.55 -4.73
CA LYS A 119 27.46 -7.21 -6.04
C LYS A 119 26.08 -7.81 -6.21
N ALA A 120 25.53 -8.44 -5.16
CA ALA A 120 24.20 -9.04 -5.19
C ALA A 120 23.08 -8.00 -5.32
N THR A 121 23.14 -6.86 -4.61
CA THR A 121 22.16 -5.78 -4.78
C THR A 121 22.26 -5.11 -6.14
N THR A 122 23.46 -4.95 -6.69
CA THR A 122 23.63 -4.47 -8.07
C THR A 122 23.01 -5.44 -9.08
N ILE A 123 23.24 -6.75 -8.93
CA ILE A 123 22.64 -7.78 -9.78
C ILE A 123 21.11 -7.79 -9.65
N LEU A 124 20.55 -7.69 -8.44
CA LEU A 124 19.11 -7.64 -8.23
C LEU A 124 18.47 -6.38 -8.83
N VAL A 125 19.13 -5.22 -8.70
CA VAL A 125 18.69 -3.97 -9.35
C VAL A 125 18.76 -4.11 -10.88
N CYS A 126 19.84 -4.68 -11.42
CA CYS A 126 19.93 -4.96 -12.85
C CYS A 126 18.83 -5.92 -13.33
N LEU A 127 18.55 -6.99 -12.59
CA LEU A 127 17.48 -7.93 -12.93
C LEU A 127 16.10 -7.26 -12.89
N ALA A 128 15.83 -6.41 -11.89
CA ALA A 128 14.58 -5.67 -11.80
C ALA A 128 14.42 -4.63 -12.93
N LEU A 129 15.51 -3.97 -13.33
CA LEU A 129 15.48 -3.05 -14.47
C LEU A 129 15.25 -3.78 -15.80
N LEU A 130 15.87 -4.95 -15.98
CA LEU A 130 15.67 -5.78 -17.18
C LEU A 130 14.24 -6.31 -17.27
N THR A 131 13.63 -6.74 -16.17
CA THR A 131 12.24 -7.20 -16.17
C THR A 131 11.28 -6.05 -16.45
N ALA A 132 11.50 -4.87 -15.85
CA ALA A 132 10.68 -3.69 -16.13
C ALA A 132 10.78 -3.27 -17.62
N LEU A 133 11.98 -3.27 -18.20
CA LEU A 133 12.19 -2.96 -19.61
C LEU A 133 11.46 -3.98 -20.51
N ALA A 134 11.54 -5.27 -20.20
CA ALA A 134 10.83 -6.31 -20.94
C ALA A 134 9.31 -6.10 -20.92
N VAL A 135 8.74 -5.74 -19.76
CA VAL A 135 7.30 -5.44 -19.63
C VAL A 135 6.90 -4.23 -20.47
N VAL A 136 7.69 -3.15 -20.46
CA VAL A 136 7.43 -1.96 -21.28
C VAL A 136 7.47 -2.29 -22.77
N LEU A 137 8.44 -3.09 -23.22
CA LEU A 137 8.54 -3.52 -24.62
C LEU A 137 7.38 -4.42 -25.04
N LEU A 138 6.96 -5.35 -24.17
CA LEU A 138 5.76 -6.18 -24.37
C LEU A 138 4.50 -5.32 -24.47
N PHE A 139 4.34 -4.35 -23.57
CA PHE A 139 3.20 -3.44 -23.58
C PHE A 139 3.16 -2.61 -24.88
N ASN A 140 4.29 -2.03 -25.28
CA ASN A 140 4.40 -1.27 -26.53
C ASN A 140 4.09 -2.14 -27.77
N LYS A 141 4.57 -3.39 -27.79
CA LYS A 141 4.27 -4.34 -28.87
C LYS A 141 2.77 -4.66 -28.95
N VAL A 142 2.12 -4.92 -27.81
CA VAL A 142 0.67 -5.16 -27.73
C VAL A 142 -0.12 -3.91 -28.14
N SER A 143 0.31 -2.72 -27.73
CA SER A 143 -0.32 -1.46 -28.15
C SER A 143 -0.22 -1.26 -29.67
N ARG A 144 0.92 -1.58 -30.29
CA ARG A 144 1.09 -1.52 -31.75
C ARG A 144 0.19 -2.52 -32.48
N GLN A 145 0.09 -3.74 -31.97
CA GLN A 145 -0.81 -4.75 -32.54
C GLN A 145 -2.28 -4.32 -32.45
N ARG A 146 -2.70 -3.73 -31.31
CA ARG A 146 -4.06 -3.19 -31.14
C ARG A 146 -4.35 -1.97 -32.02
N ALA A 147 -3.34 -1.15 -32.32
CA ALA A 147 -3.49 -0.03 -33.25
C ALA A 147 -3.70 -0.53 -34.69
N GLN A 148 -2.99 -1.58 -35.11
CA GLN A 148 -3.14 -2.18 -36.44
C GLN A 148 -4.49 -2.86 -36.64
N THR A 149 -5.01 -3.59 -35.64
CA THR A 149 -6.33 -4.23 -35.75
C THR A 149 -7.48 -3.23 -35.75
N ARG A 150 -7.37 -2.12 -35.00
CA ARG A 150 -8.37 -1.03 -35.05
C ARG A 150 -8.36 -0.30 -36.39
N GLY A 151 -7.18 -0.07 -36.98
CA GLY A 151 -7.07 0.53 -38.31
C GLY A 151 -7.74 -0.31 -39.40
N ALA A 152 -7.57 -1.63 -39.36
CA ALA A 152 -8.21 -2.56 -40.30
C ALA A 152 -9.75 -2.56 -40.16
N GLN A 153 -10.27 -2.70 -38.93
CA GLN A 153 -11.72 -2.71 -38.71
C GLN A 153 -12.40 -1.37 -39.05
N GLN A 154 -11.69 -0.25 -38.91
CA GLN A 154 -12.22 1.07 -39.23
C GLN A 154 -12.20 1.34 -40.75
N GLY A 155 -11.29 0.72 -41.50
CA GLY A 155 -11.29 0.70 -42.97
C GLY A 155 -12.50 -0.05 -43.52
N ASP A 156 -12.70 -1.29 -43.08
CA ASP A 156 -13.82 -2.14 -43.54
C ASP A 156 -15.19 -1.54 -43.18
N ALA A 157 -15.30 -0.87 -42.03
CA ALA A 157 -16.52 -0.19 -41.61
C ALA A 157 -16.82 1.08 -42.43
N LEU A 158 -15.80 1.80 -42.90
CA LEU A 158 -15.98 2.97 -43.77
C LEU A 158 -16.35 2.54 -45.20
N GLU A 159 -15.77 1.44 -45.69
CA GLU A 159 -16.08 0.86 -47.00
C GLU A 159 -17.52 0.34 -47.04
N SER A 160 -17.94 -0.42 -46.01
CA SER A 160 -19.34 -0.89 -45.86
C SER A 160 -20.35 0.28 -45.82
N ARG A 161 -19.96 1.41 -45.22
CA ARG A 161 -20.84 2.59 -45.11
C ARG A 161 -20.93 3.37 -46.43
N GLN A 162 -19.89 3.34 -47.27
CA GLN A 162 -19.94 3.89 -48.63
C GLN A 162 -20.84 3.05 -49.54
N GLU A 163 -20.79 1.73 -49.44
CA GLU A 163 -21.65 0.84 -50.24
C GLU A 163 -23.15 1.05 -49.94
N VAL A 164 -23.52 1.21 -48.66
CA VAL A 164 -24.92 1.51 -48.28
C VAL A 164 -25.39 2.84 -48.85
N LEU A 165 -24.59 3.90 -48.73
CA LEU A 165 -24.94 5.22 -49.29
C LEU A 165 -25.01 5.21 -50.83
N PHE A 166 -24.22 4.37 -51.48
CA PHE A 166 -24.27 4.20 -52.94
C PHE A 166 -25.53 3.46 -53.37
N SER A 167 -25.92 2.40 -52.67
CA SER A 167 -27.17 1.66 -52.91
C SER A 167 -28.42 2.53 -52.69
N GLU A 168 -28.41 3.36 -51.63
CA GLU A 168 -29.52 4.28 -51.33
C GLU A 168 -29.70 5.36 -52.43
N ARG A 169 -28.60 5.86 -53.00
CA ARG A 169 -28.67 6.80 -54.15
C ARG A 169 -29.21 6.15 -55.43
N GLN A 170 -28.96 4.86 -55.66
CA GLN A 170 -29.49 4.18 -56.84
C GLN A 170 -31.00 3.97 -56.75
N HIS A 171 -31.54 3.67 -55.56
CA HIS A 171 -32.98 3.53 -55.35
C HIS A 171 -33.75 4.85 -55.50
N VAL A 172 -33.19 5.99 -55.07
CA VAL A 172 -33.81 7.32 -55.29
C VAL A 172 -33.83 7.71 -56.78
N ARG A 173 -32.82 7.30 -57.56
CA ARG A 173 -32.75 7.58 -59.01
C ARG A 173 -33.72 6.72 -59.82
N ALA A 174 -33.98 5.48 -59.40
CA ALA A 174 -34.94 4.60 -60.06
C ALA A 174 -36.41 5.02 -59.83
N GLY A 175 -36.71 5.70 -58.72
CA GLY A 175 -38.07 6.18 -58.42
C GLY A 175 -38.51 7.42 -59.20
N THR A 176 -37.60 8.12 -59.89
CA THR A 176 -37.89 9.39 -60.56
C THR A 176 -38.06 9.28 -62.08
N THR A 177 -37.85 8.11 -62.67
CA THR A 177 -37.94 7.88 -64.14
C THR A 177 -39.21 7.14 -64.60
N ALA A 178 -40.21 6.95 -63.73
CA ALA A 178 -41.47 6.29 -64.08
C ALA A 178 -42.66 7.29 -64.20
N ALA A 179 -42.39 8.51 -64.65
CA ALA A 179 -43.40 9.49 -65.00
C ALA A 179 -42.97 10.22 -66.28
N ASP A 180 -43.23 9.61 -67.43
CA ASP A 180 -43.76 10.26 -68.64
C ASP A 180 -43.57 9.37 -69.86
N GLY A 181 -44.68 8.96 -70.45
CA GLY A 181 -44.72 8.08 -71.61
C GLY A 181 -46.11 8.04 -72.22
N THR A 182 -46.65 9.22 -72.53
CA THR A 182 -47.85 9.41 -73.35
C THR A 182 -47.67 8.81 -74.75
N THR A 183 -48.62 7.98 -75.19
CA THR A 183 -48.96 7.90 -76.62
C THR A 183 -50.40 7.39 -76.81
N SER A 184 -51.29 8.31 -77.22
CA SER A 184 -52.51 8.05 -78.00
C SER A 184 -52.10 7.57 -79.42
N PRO A 185 -52.94 6.93 -80.27
CA PRO A 185 -54.31 7.39 -80.59
C PRO A 185 -55.34 6.32 -81.04
N SER A 186 -56.53 6.84 -81.38
CA SER A 186 -57.44 6.38 -82.46
C SER A 186 -58.60 5.44 -82.12
N GLY A 187 -59.74 6.07 -81.80
CA GLY A 187 -60.99 6.03 -82.57
C GLY A 187 -61.59 4.69 -83.00
N HIS A 188 -62.76 4.37 -82.43
CA HIS A 188 -63.90 3.92 -83.22
C HIS A 188 -65.22 4.23 -82.48
N ILE A 189 -66.11 4.93 -83.17
CA ILE A 189 -67.47 5.27 -82.76
C ILE A 189 -68.38 4.13 -83.23
N THR A 190 -69.32 3.69 -82.40
CA THR A 190 -70.60 3.15 -82.90
C THR A 190 -71.70 3.54 -81.92
N LEU A 191 -72.65 4.34 -82.42
CA LEU A 191 -73.97 4.57 -81.83
C LEU A 191 -74.91 3.47 -82.33
N ASP A 192 -75.66 2.88 -81.40
CA ASP A 192 -77.13 2.81 -81.42
C ASP A 192 -77.63 2.52 -79.99
#